data_AF-A0A532EUC2-F1
#
_entry.id   AF-A0A532EUC2-F1
#
_cell.length_a   1.000
_cell.length_b   1.000
_cell.length_c   1.000
_cell.angle_alpha   90.00
_cell.angle_beta   90.00
_cell.angle_gamma   90.00
#
_symmetry.space_group_name_H-M   'P 1'
#
loop_
_entity.id
_entity.type
_entity.pdbx_description
1 polymer ?
#
loop_
_entity_poly.entity_id
_entity_poly.type
_entity_poly.pdbx_seq_one_letter_code
_entity_poly.pdbx_strand_id
1 'polypeptide(L)'
;MGSIIVPPSGKRSRFFLFITLILSLVTVAHLGRNVFPAWQSIKGGEAYSVAQALAAGEGYSFPAKVRWLFPPIDDGTFHPTAWVDPLYTYCLAALIWVFGPYHQLAAAIFNLCLLFAALMLTYKLGERLLNPSLGFLAVLILVSVGFLNTGVMYNTMLASVVILASALALLGYLQSPSISRASVLGLILGITALGCPGAQFFILVTPLAIVLLRWRERRRSVWQALTVAVIAVVILAPWMIRNHLIFNEFAPVRTGSGQIAFVGVVAVSGTVDPDLVRSVVKPSWSEKNPRSAVKLATEKEKRRALEKFQMQYIGEVGPDRLNSMNEVQRDAWFMKETVSFLKEHPFLSMQLAAAKIEVFVRAMDGRGVLVFAFAVLGGALSIRHAPVMILAFWVATYIAPFTLIICYFNRYRAPIEPLLVIISLFAVHRLATLSRNWMQPQSEFSADK
;
A
#
# COMPACT_ATOMS: atom_id res chain seq x y z
N MET A 1 -31.13 7.67 -6.73
CA MET A 1 -29.91 7.28 -6.02
C MET A 1 -30.17 7.52 -4.54
N GLY A 2 -30.43 6.46 -3.76
CA GLY A 2 -30.69 6.58 -2.32
C GLY A 2 -29.51 7.24 -1.59
N SER A 3 -29.78 7.94 -0.49
CA SER A 3 -28.79 8.72 0.26
C SER A 3 -27.49 7.93 0.45
N ILE A 4 -26.43 8.39 -0.22
CA ILE A 4 -25.20 7.61 -0.47
C ILE A 4 -24.36 7.46 0.82
N ILE A 5 -24.63 8.26 1.87
CA ILE A 5 -23.83 8.37 3.10
C ILE A 5 -24.73 8.68 4.30
N VAL A 6 -24.48 8.03 5.45
CA VAL A 6 -25.23 8.24 6.69
C VAL A 6 -24.77 9.53 7.38
N PRO A 7 -25.67 10.50 7.69
CA PRO A 7 -25.28 11.70 8.40
C PRO A 7 -24.87 11.38 9.85
N PRO A 8 -23.70 11.85 10.33
CA PRO A 8 -23.29 11.62 11.71
C PRO A 8 -23.97 12.65 12.62
N SER A 9 -25.11 12.32 13.22
CA SER A 9 -25.70 13.21 14.24
C SER A 9 -26.66 12.47 15.16
N GLY A 10 -26.14 12.00 16.30
CA GLY A 10 -26.95 11.48 17.40
C GLY A 10 -26.11 11.08 18.62
N LYS A 11 -26.74 10.91 19.79
CA LYS A 11 -26.07 10.45 21.04
C LYS A 11 -25.27 9.16 20.82
N ARG A 12 -25.76 8.26 19.96
CA ARG A 12 -25.11 6.98 19.61
C ARG A 12 -23.78 7.16 18.88
N SER A 13 -23.67 8.13 17.96
CA SER A 13 -22.41 8.43 17.27
C SER A 13 -21.35 8.94 18.26
N ARG A 14 -21.72 9.87 19.16
CA ARG A 14 -20.83 10.37 20.21
C ARG A 14 -20.31 9.26 21.13
N PHE A 15 -21.18 8.33 21.52
CA PHE A 15 -20.79 7.16 22.31
C PHE A 15 -19.75 6.29 21.59
N PHE A 16 -20.02 5.90 20.33
CA PHE A 16 -19.08 5.08 19.56
C PHE A 16 -17.75 5.79 19.29
N LEU A 17 -17.79 7.10 19.06
CA LEU A 17 -16.58 7.92 18.90
C LEU A 17 -15.75 7.93 20.19
N PHE A 18 -16.39 8.09 21.35
CA PHE A 18 -15.72 8.12 22.65
C PHE A 18 -15.03 6.79 22.97
N ILE A 19 -15.73 5.65 22.79
CA ILE A 19 -15.10 4.34 23.03
C ILE A 19 -14.01 4.02 22.00
N THR A 20 -14.13 4.50 20.76
CA THR A 20 -13.07 4.39 19.74
C THR A 20 -11.85 5.19 20.14
N LEU A 21 -12.04 6.41 20.65
CA LEU A 21 -10.96 7.26 21.15
C LEU A 21 -10.21 6.57 22.28
N ILE A 22 -10.93 6.02 23.27
CA ILE A 22 -10.32 5.26 24.37
C ILE A 22 -9.54 4.06 23.84
N LEU A 23 -10.16 3.22 23.00
CA LEU A 23 -9.50 2.05 22.43
C LEU A 23 -8.21 2.45 21.69
N SER A 24 -8.27 3.48 20.86
CA SER A 24 -7.12 3.96 20.09
C SER A 24 -6.00 4.49 20.99
N LEU A 25 -6.33 5.25 22.03
CA LEU A 25 -5.37 5.74 23.01
C LEU A 25 -4.72 4.61 23.81
N VAL A 26 -5.52 3.62 24.24
CA VAL A 26 -5.01 2.43 24.96
C VAL A 26 -4.08 1.62 24.06
N THR A 27 -4.46 1.39 22.79
CA THR A 27 -3.62 0.69 21.81
C THR A 27 -2.30 1.41 21.58
N VAL A 28 -2.33 2.73 21.38
CA VAL A 28 -1.13 3.55 21.15
C VAL A 28 -0.25 3.58 22.41
N ALA A 29 -0.83 3.72 23.59
CA ALA A 29 -0.09 3.69 24.86
C ALA A 29 0.54 2.32 25.11
N HIS A 30 -0.17 1.23 24.81
CA HIS A 30 0.36 -0.13 24.92
C HIS A 30 1.56 -0.33 24.01
N LEU A 31 1.48 0.11 22.74
CA LEU A 31 2.61 0.02 21.82
C LEU A 31 3.76 0.93 22.29
N GLY A 32 3.46 2.15 22.72
CA GLY A 32 4.44 3.10 23.27
C GLY A 32 5.25 2.53 24.44
N ARG A 33 4.62 1.77 25.35
CA ARG A 33 5.33 1.09 26.46
C ARG A 33 6.42 0.14 25.99
N ASN A 34 6.25 -0.51 24.84
CA ASN A 34 7.24 -1.43 24.29
C ASN A 34 8.35 -0.69 23.52
N VAL A 35 8.02 0.49 23.00
CA VAL A 35 8.88 1.27 22.10
C VAL A 35 9.79 2.23 22.85
N PHE A 36 9.23 2.96 23.83
CA PHE A 36 9.96 4.02 24.52
C PHE A 36 11.18 3.53 25.29
N PRO A 37 11.20 2.37 25.98
CA PRO A 37 12.41 1.92 26.67
C PRO A 37 13.62 1.69 25.75
N ALA A 38 13.37 1.39 24.46
CA ALA A 38 14.39 1.04 23.49
C ALA A 38 14.56 2.11 22.39
N TRP A 39 14.13 3.36 22.63
CA TRP A 39 13.97 4.38 21.60
C TRP A 39 15.25 4.68 20.80
N GLN A 40 16.42 4.61 21.42
CA GLN A 40 17.74 4.83 20.80
C GLN A 40 18.13 3.71 19.82
N SER A 41 17.51 2.54 19.93
CA SER A 41 17.80 1.37 19.08
C SER A 41 16.80 1.19 17.94
N ILE A 42 15.85 2.12 17.79
CA ILE A 42 14.82 2.04 16.76
C ILE A 42 15.48 2.13 15.37
N LYS A 43 15.29 1.07 14.58
CA LYS A 43 15.75 1.00 13.19
C LYS A 43 14.67 1.52 12.27
N GLY A 44 15.03 2.35 11.29
CA GLY A 44 14.11 2.81 10.24
C GLY A 44 14.53 2.47 8.81
N GLY A 45 15.43 1.49 8.68
CA GLY A 45 15.81 0.90 7.40
C GLY A 45 16.31 1.91 6.38
N GLU A 46 15.89 1.71 5.14
CA GLU A 46 16.34 2.45 3.97
C GLU A 46 15.91 3.92 4.03
N ALA A 47 14.65 4.19 4.38
CA ALA A 47 14.12 5.56 4.45
C ALA A 47 14.86 6.40 5.50
N TYR A 48 15.18 5.79 6.64
CA TYR A 48 15.97 6.46 7.67
C TYR A 48 17.42 6.72 7.22
N SER A 49 18.04 5.77 6.51
CA SER A 49 19.40 5.95 6.00
C SER A 49 19.48 7.13 5.02
N VAL A 50 18.50 7.27 4.12
CA VAL A 50 18.41 8.43 3.21
C VAL A 50 18.07 9.72 3.96
N ALA A 51 17.22 9.65 4.99
CA ALA A 51 16.91 10.80 5.82
C ALA A 51 18.12 11.35 6.58
N GLN A 52 19.01 10.48 7.05
CA GLN A 52 20.28 10.86 7.67
C GLN A 52 21.21 11.56 6.65
N ALA A 53 21.31 11.03 5.43
CA ALA A 53 22.08 11.65 4.34
C ALA A 53 21.54 13.06 4.00
N LEU A 54 20.22 13.19 3.88
CA LEU A 54 19.54 14.47 3.66
C LEU A 54 19.86 15.49 4.76
N ALA A 55 19.73 15.08 6.03
CA ALA A 55 20.00 15.94 7.17
C ALA A 55 21.49 16.35 7.28
N ALA A 56 22.40 15.52 6.76
CA ALA A 56 23.83 15.80 6.69
C ALA A 56 24.23 16.69 5.50
N GLY A 57 23.31 17.02 4.59
CA GLY A 57 23.59 17.83 3.40
C GLY A 57 24.04 17.05 2.17
N GLU A 58 24.02 15.71 2.22
CA GLU A 58 24.44 14.82 1.11
C GLU A 58 23.33 14.59 0.06
N GLY A 59 22.23 15.33 0.18
CA GLY A 59 21.05 15.21 -0.67
C GLY A 59 20.27 13.91 -0.48
N TYR A 60 19.35 13.64 -1.40
CA TYR A 60 18.53 12.42 -1.39
C TYR A 60 19.34 11.24 -1.95
N SER A 61 20.19 10.66 -1.11
CA SER A 61 21.23 9.71 -1.49
C SER A 61 21.36 8.54 -0.51
N PHE A 62 21.97 7.45 -0.96
CA PHE A 62 22.44 6.37 -0.10
C PHE A 62 23.96 6.48 0.11
N PRO A 63 24.47 6.16 1.32
CA PRO A 63 25.88 5.83 1.45
C PRO A 63 26.19 4.55 0.66
N ALA A 64 27.39 4.47 0.06
CA ALA A 64 27.77 3.40 -0.86
C ALA A 64 27.51 1.97 -0.32
N LYS A 65 27.77 1.75 0.97
CA LYS A 65 27.61 0.45 1.63
C LYS A 65 26.17 -0.08 1.72
N VAL A 66 25.15 0.77 1.54
CA VAL A 66 23.72 0.38 1.61
C VAL A 66 22.98 0.57 0.28
N ARG A 67 23.72 0.75 -0.83
CA ARG A 67 23.14 0.89 -2.16
C ARG A 67 22.55 -0.42 -2.65
N TRP A 68 21.22 -0.46 -2.67
CA TRP A 68 20.49 -1.54 -3.31
C TRP A 68 20.72 -1.54 -4.82
N LEU A 69 20.74 -2.72 -5.45
CA LEU A 69 21.09 -2.96 -6.88
C LEU A 69 22.57 -2.82 -7.24
N PHE A 70 23.45 -2.55 -6.27
CA PHE A 70 24.89 -2.44 -6.48
C PHE A 70 25.63 -3.38 -5.52
N PRO A 71 26.84 -3.84 -5.88
CA PRO A 71 27.72 -4.50 -4.92
C PRO A 71 27.96 -3.58 -3.71
N PRO A 72 27.95 -4.11 -2.47
CA PRO A 72 28.25 -3.31 -1.30
C PRO A 72 29.74 -2.93 -1.32
N ILE A 73 30.02 -1.65 -1.51
CA ILE A 73 31.36 -1.06 -1.48
C ILE A 73 31.34 0.02 -0.39
N ASP A 74 32.37 0.05 0.45
CA ASP A 74 32.53 1.08 1.49
C ASP A 74 33.65 2.03 1.10
N ASP A 75 33.33 2.98 0.22
CA ASP A 75 34.25 4.02 -0.27
C ASP A 75 34.01 5.39 0.39
N GLY A 76 33.11 5.45 1.37
CA GLY A 76 32.73 6.68 2.06
C GLY A 76 31.87 7.65 1.24
N THR A 77 31.46 7.29 0.02
CA THR A 77 30.72 8.20 -0.86
C THR A 77 29.20 8.05 -0.76
N PHE A 78 28.49 9.10 -1.19
CA PHE A 78 27.04 9.13 -1.29
C PHE A 78 26.59 9.14 -2.75
N HIS A 79 25.52 8.40 -3.04
CA HIS A 79 24.99 8.27 -4.39
C HIS A 79 23.50 8.61 -4.43
N PRO A 80 23.07 9.50 -5.34
CA PRO A 80 21.65 9.80 -5.52
C PRO A 80 20.81 8.55 -5.72
N THR A 81 19.67 8.47 -5.05
CA THR A 81 18.77 7.30 -5.09
C THR A 81 17.32 7.72 -5.33
N ALA A 82 16.52 6.82 -5.91
CA ALA A 82 15.06 6.89 -5.90
C ALA A 82 14.47 5.62 -5.25
N TRP A 83 15.23 4.92 -4.41
CA TRP A 83 14.84 3.64 -3.85
C TRP A 83 13.68 3.73 -2.87
N VAL A 84 13.55 4.81 -2.11
CA VAL A 84 12.51 4.97 -1.09
C VAL A 84 11.55 6.08 -1.48
N ASP A 85 10.33 6.02 -0.96
CA ASP A 85 9.33 7.06 -1.20
C ASP A 85 9.73 8.38 -0.51
N PRO A 86 9.50 9.52 -1.17
CA PRO A 86 9.98 10.81 -0.68
C PRO A 86 9.26 11.29 0.56
N LEU A 87 7.93 11.11 0.66
CA LEU A 87 7.13 11.81 1.68
C LEU A 87 7.55 11.42 3.10
N TYR A 88 7.62 10.11 3.41
CA TYR A 88 8.04 9.66 4.73
C TYR A 88 9.51 9.99 5.02
N THR A 89 10.37 9.87 4.01
CA THR A 89 11.80 10.14 4.11
C THR A 89 12.06 11.61 4.46
N TYR A 90 11.35 12.55 3.84
CA TYR A 90 11.44 13.97 4.20
C TYR A 90 10.89 14.26 5.60
N CYS A 91 9.82 13.59 6.03
CA CYS A 91 9.36 13.70 7.42
C CYS A 91 10.46 13.26 8.39
N LEU A 92 11.14 12.13 8.15
CA LEU A 92 12.24 11.69 9.00
C LEU A 92 13.43 12.67 8.97
N ALA A 93 13.78 13.20 7.80
CA ALA A 93 14.87 14.18 7.68
C ALA A 93 14.57 15.44 8.49
N ALA A 94 13.33 15.93 8.44
CA ALA A 94 12.88 17.06 9.25
C ALA A 94 12.97 16.75 10.76
N LEU A 95 12.59 15.54 11.19
CA LEU A 95 12.71 15.13 12.60
C LEU A 95 14.18 15.05 13.04
N ILE A 96 15.08 14.57 12.19
CA ILE A 96 16.53 14.56 12.46
C ILE A 96 17.05 15.99 12.65
N TRP A 97 16.68 16.89 11.73
CA TRP A 97 17.11 18.28 11.77
C TRP A 97 16.59 19.03 13.01
N VAL A 98 15.32 18.86 13.37
CA VAL A 98 14.69 19.58 14.50
C VAL A 98 15.11 19.01 15.86
N PHE A 99 15.16 17.69 16.01
CA PHE A 99 15.30 17.05 17.33
C PHE A 99 16.73 16.57 17.64
N GLY A 100 17.66 16.68 16.70
CA GLY A 100 19.08 16.34 16.92
C GLY A 100 19.20 14.95 17.57
N PRO A 101 19.94 14.77 18.68
CA PRO A 101 20.10 13.46 19.34
C PRO A 101 18.81 12.71 19.71
N TYR A 102 17.66 13.39 19.81
CA TYR A 102 16.38 12.79 20.20
C TYR A 102 15.49 12.40 19.00
N HIS A 103 15.98 12.50 17.77
CA HIS A 103 15.20 12.28 16.56
C HIS A 103 14.55 10.89 16.47
N GLN A 104 15.17 9.82 16.99
CA GLN A 104 14.56 8.48 17.00
C GLN A 104 13.34 8.42 17.93
N LEU A 105 13.39 9.11 19.08
CA LEU A 105 12.23 9.26 19.97
C LEU A 105 11.14 10.08 19.29
N ALA A 106 11.50 11.17 18.63
CA ALA A 106 10.56 11.99 17.87
C ALA A 106 9.89 11.20 16.74
N ALA A 107 10.66 10.39 16.01
CA ALA A 107 10.14 9.49 14.98
C ALA A 107 9.21 8.42 15.57
N ALA A 108 9.52 7.89 16.75
CA ALA A 108 8.64 6.96 17.44
C ALA A 108 7.30 7.59 17.79
N ILE A 109 7.32 8.77 18.39
CA ILE A 109 6.12 9.55 18.73
C ILE A 109 5.33 9.88 17.47
N PHE A 110 6.00 10.32 16.39
CA PHE A 110 5.37 10.62 15.11
C PHE A 110 4.62 9.41 14.54
N ASN A 111 5.24 8.22 14.53
CA ASN A 111 4.57 7.00 14.03
C ASN A 111 3.42 6.55 14.95
N LEU A 112 3.52 6.75 16.27
CA LEU A 112 2.41 6.51 17.20
C LEU A 112 1.24 7.49 16.96
N CYS A 113 1.53 8.75 16.64
CA CYS A 113 0.52 9.72 16.21
C CYS A 113 -0.13 9.33 14.87
N LEU A 114 0.66 8.83 13.91
CA LEU A 114 0.13 8.32 12.64
C LEU A 114 -0.75 7.08 12.85
N LEU A 115 -0.36 6.17 13.74
CA LEU A 115 -1.18 5.02 14.12
C LEU A 115 -2.52 5.49 14.73
N PHE A 116 -2.48 6.41 15.69
CA PHE A 116 -3.68 7.01 16.27
C PHE A 116 -4.58 7.60 15.17
N ALA A 117 -4.00 8.40 14.27
CA ALA A 117 -4.73 9.00 13.16
C ALA A 117 -5.35 7.93 12.24
N ALA A 118 -4.62 6.86 11.90
CA ALA A 118 -5.14 5.77 11.07
C ALA A 118 -6.36 5.09 11.72
N LEU A 119 -6.32 4.80 13.03
CA LEU A 119 -7.46 4.22 13.75
C LEU A 119 -8.68 5.16 13.76
N MET A 120 -8.46 6.45 14.03
CA MET A 120 -9.54 7.44 14.05
C MET A 120 -10.13 7.70 12.66
N LEU A 121 -9.29 7.74 11.61
CA LEU A 121 -9.75 7.89 10.22
C LEU A 121 -10.50 6.64 9.73
N THR A 122 -10.08 5.45 10.16
CA THR A 122 -10.83 4.21 9.92
C THR A 122 -12.23 4.31 10.51
N TYR A 123 -12.35 4.69 11.78
CA TYR A 123 -13.65 4.90 12.41
C TYR A 123 -14.50 5.90 11.63
N LYS A 124 -13.92 7.05 11.26
CA LYS A 124 -14.64 8.09 10.50
C LYS A 124 -15.10 7.61 9.13
N LEU A 125 -14.30 6.81 8.46
CA LEU A 125 -14.64 6.24 7.17
C LEU A 125 -15.78 5.21 7.30
N GLY A 126 -15.68 4.31 8.28
CA GLY A 126 -16.73 3.33 8.59
C GLY A 126 -18.03 3.96 9.11
N GLU A 127 -17.94 5.01 9.92
CA GLU A 127 -19.08 5.80 10.39
C GLU A 127 -19.87 6.40 9.22
N ARG A 128 -19.16 7.00 8.25
CA ARG A 128 -19.78 7.63 7.08
C ARG A 128 -20.33 6.60 6.09
N LEU A 129 -19.58 5.55 5.78
CA LEU A 129 -20.00 4.55 4.78
C LEU A 129 -21.06 3.60 5.29
N LEU A 130 -21.00 3.27 6.58
CA LEU A 130 -21.84 2.26 7.20
C LEU A 130 -22.65 2.91 8.32
N ASN A 131 -22.16 2.83 9.55
CA ASN A 131 -22.78 3.42 10.73
C ASN A 131 -21.75 3.45 11.88
N PRO A 132 -22.01 4.21 12.96
CA PRO A 132 -21.03 4.36 14.05
C PRO A 132 -20.59 3.05 14.71
N SER A 133 -21.49 2.07 14.87
CA SER A 133 -21.14 0.76 15.45
C SER A 133 -20.19 -0.03 14.56
N LEU A 134 -20.42 -0.03 13.24
CA LEU A 134 -19.53 -0.71 12.29
C LEU A 134 -18.21 0.04 12.10
N GLY A 135 -18.20 1.37 12.23
CA GLY A 135 -16.96 2.15 12.32
C GLY A 135 -16.10 1.74 13.51
N PHE A 136 -16.70 1.58 14.70
CA PHE A 136 -15.98 1.08 15.87
C PHE A 136 -15.52 -0.37 15.68
N LEU A 137 -16.38 -1.24 15.16
CA LEU A 137 -16.05 -2.64 14.88
C LEU A 137 -14.87 -2.76 13.89
N ALA A 138 -14.77 -1.86 12.90
CA ALA A 138 -13.63 -1.82 12.00
C ALA A 138 -12.31 -1.61 12.74
N VAL A 139 -12.28 -0.64 13.67
CA VAL A 139 -11.11 -0.37 14.53
C VAL A 139 -10.80 -1.57 15.42
N LEU A 140 -11.82 -2.18 16.03
CA LEU A 140 -11.64 -3.36 16.87
C LEU A 140 -11.03 -4.54 16.09
N ILE A 141 -11.50 -4.78 14.87
CA ILE A 141 -10.93 -5.81 13.99
C ILE A 141 -9.47 -5.47 13.67
N LEU A 142 -9.16 -4.25 13.23
CA LEU A 142 -7.78 -3.81 12.91
C LEU A 142 -6.79 -4.04 14.06
N VAL A 143 -7.17 -3.65 15.27
CA VAL A 143 -6.33 -3.86 16.47
C VAL A 143 -6.10 -5.35 16.75
N SER A 144 -7.03 -6.22 16.34
CA SER A 144 -7.01 -7.66 16.61
C SER A 144 -6.31 -8.53 15.55
N VAL A 145 -5.94 -7.97 14.39
CA VAL A 145 -5.51 -8.72 13.18
C VAL A 145 -4.08 -8.40 12.74
N GLY A 146 -3.27 -7.83 13.64
CA GLY A 146 -1.83 -7.63 13.38
C GLY A 146 -1.47 -6.35 12.63
N PHE A 147 -2.42 -5.43 12.40
CA PHE A 147 -2.17 -4.08 11.85
C PHE A 147 -1.05 -3.33 12.62
N LEU A 148 -0.87 -3.67 13.89
CA LEU A 148 0.10 -3.08 14.81
C LEU A 148 1.53 -3.62 14.66
N ASN A 149 1.75 -4.69 13.89
CA ASN A 149 3.06 -5.36 13.79
C ASN A 149 4.00 -4.72 12.76
N THR A 150 3.82 -3.43 12.51
CA THR A 150 4.70 -2.65 11.64
C THR A 150 5.72 -1.95 12.52
N GLY A 151 7.01 -2.13 12.25
CA GLY A 151 8.05 -1.50 13.08
C GLY A 151 7.86 0.02 13.20
N VAL A 152 8.49 0.58 14.23
CA VAL A 152 8.21 1.94 14.71
C VAL A 152 8.65 3.05 13.77
N MET A 153 9.57 2.78 12.84
CA MET A 153 10.07 3.79 11.88
C MET A 153 9.98 3.29 10.44
N TYR A 154 8.76 2.95 10.00
CA TYR A 154 8.45 2.60 8.61
C TYR A 154 7.33 3.48 8.03
N ASN A 155 7.34 3.65 6.71
CA ASN A 155 6.38 4.47 5.96
C ASN A 155 4.92 3.96 6.06
N THR A 156 4.72 2.73 6.52
CA THR A 156 3.43 2.02 6.51
C THR A 156 2.31 2.80 7.19
N MET A 157 2.56 3.40 8.35
CA MET A 157 1.52 4.16 9.07
C MET A 157 1.17 5.47 8.36
N LEU A 158 2.16 6.16 7.80
CA LEU A 158 1.91 7.34 6.98
C LEU A 158 1.08 6.99 5.74
N ALA A 159 1.44 5.89 5.06
CA ALA A 159 0.73 5.36 3.91
C ALA A 159 -0.74 5.06 4.24
N SER A 160 -1.03 4.40 5.38
CA SER A 160 -2.40 4.16 5.86
C SER A 160 -3.19 5.46 6.03
N VAL A 161 -2.58 6.48 6.66
CA VAL A 161 -3.22 7.78 6.91
C VAL A 161 -3.58 8.48 5.59
N VAL A 162 -2.66 8.55 4.63
CA VAL A 162 -2.92 9.24 3.34
C VAL A 162 -3.90 8.48 2.46
N ILE A 163 -3.92 7.13 2.51
CA ILE A 163 -4.94 6.31 1.84
C ILE A 163 -6.33 6.55 2.45
N LEU A 164 -6.44 6.56 3.78
CA LEU A 164 -7.70 6.84 4.47
C LEU A 164 -8.19 8.28 4.24
N ALA A 165 -7.28 9.25 4.22
CA ALA A 165 -7.58 10.62 3.85
C ALA A 165 -8.10 10.72 2.41
N SER A 166 -7.47 9.99 1.47
CA SER A 166 -7.94 9.88 0.08
C SER A 166 -9.36 9.31 0.01
N ALA A 167 -9.64 8.25 0.76
CA ALA A 167 -10.97 7.63 0.80
C ALA A 167 -12.02 8.63 1.33
N LEU A 168 -11.73 9.35 2.41
CA LEU A 168 -12.64 10.38 2.95
C LEU A 168 -12.82 11.57 2.01
N ALA A 169 -11.78 11.99 1.29
CA ALA A 169 -11.86 13.03 0.26
C ALA A 169 -12.72 12.58 -0.92
N LEU A 170 -12.60 11.32 -1.33
CA LEU A 170 -13.45 10.70 -2.34
C LEU A 170 -14.91 10.72 -1.90
N LEU A 171 -15.22 10.34 -0.64
CA LEU A 171 -16.58 10.43 -0.11
C LEU A 171 -17.12 11.86 -0.15
N GLY A 172 -16.31 12.82 0.31
CA GLY A 172 -16.66 14.23 0.26
C GLY A 172 -16.97 14.69 -1.17
N TYR A 173 -16.14 14.31 -2.15
CA TYR A 173 -16.40 14.60 -3.55
C TYR A 173 -17.72 13.97 -4.04
N LEU A 174 -17.94 12.68 -3.79
CA LEU A 174 -19.14 11.97 -4.25
C LEU A 174 -20.44 12.52 -3.64
N GLN A 175 -20.41 13.03 -2.40
CA GLN A 175 -21.57 13.65 -1.75
C GLN A 175 -22.00 14.96 -2.39
N SER A 176 -21.05 15.81 -2.81
CA SER A 176 -21.37 17.08 -3.46
C SER A 176 -20.27 17.44 -4.46
N PRO A 177 -20.33 16.87 -5.68
CA PRO A 177 -19.28 17.02 -6.67
C PRO A 177 -19.05 18.47 -7.09
N SER A 178 -17.84 18.98 -6.90
CA SER A 178 -17.43 20.32 -7.34
C SER A 178 -15.97 20.31 -7.81
N ILE A 179 -15.55 21.33 -8.57
CA ILE A 179 -14.15 21.48 -8.99
C ILE A 179 -13.23 21.63 -7.77
N SER A 180 -13.67 22.35 -6.74
CA SER A 180 -12.92 22.49 -5.48
C SER A 180 -12.70 21.12 -4.81
N ARG A 181 -13.74 20.29 -4.67
CA ARG A 181 -13.59 18.94 -4.09
C ARG A 181 -12.79 18.00 -4.98
N ALA A 182 -12.90 18.13 -6.31
CA ALA A 182 -12.06 17.42 -7.27
C ALA A 182 -10.57 17.81 -7.11
N SER A 183 -10.29 19.09 -6.90
CA SER A 183 -8.93 19.60 -6.67
C SER A 183 -8.34 19.07 -5.37
N VAL A 184 -9.12 19.08 -4.28
CA VAL A 184 -8.71 18.49 -2.99
C VAL A 184 -8.46 16.98 -3.13
N LEU A 185 -9.33 16.25 -3.84
CA LEU A 185 -9.14 14.83 -4.11
C LEU A 185 -7.86 14.57 -4.92
N GLY A 186 -7.62 15.33 -5.99
CA GLY A 186 -6.39 15.24 -6.78
C GLY A 186 -5.13 15.53 -5.95
N LEU A 187 -5.16 16.58 -5.13
CA LEU A 187 -4.07 16.95 -4.21
C LEU A 187 -3.72 15.79 -3.28
N ILE A 188 -4.72 15.23 -2.60
CA ILE A 188 -4.52 14.15 -1.63
C ILE A 188 -4.07 12.86 -2.32
N LEU A 189 -4.58 12.56 -3.53
CA LEU A 189 -4.12 11.42 -4.33
C LEU A 189 -2.67 11.56 -4.79
N GLY A 190 -2.24 12.76 -5.18
CA GLY A 190 -0.84 13.05 -5.51
C GLY A 190 0.09 12.85 -4.30
N ILE A 191 -0.28 13.38 -3.13
CA ILE A 191 0.44 13.15 -1.86
C ILE A 191 0.47 11.66 -1.51
N THR A 192 -0.65 10.96 -1.72
CA THR A 192 -0.77 9.52 -1.46
C THR A 192 0.17 8.72 -2.34
N ALA A 193 0.32 9.07 -3.62
CA ALA A 193 1.29 8.41 -4.50
C ALA A 193 2.74 8.68 -4.07
N LEU A 194 3.06 9.87 -3.55
CA LEU A 194 4.39 10.21 -3.00
C LEU A 194 4.72 9.50 -1.67
N GLY A 195 3.72 9.15 -0.85
CA GLY A 195 3.91 8.43 0.42
C GLY A 195 3.63 6.93 0.36
N CYS A 196 2.93 6.49 -0.68
CA CYS A 196 2.57 5.09 -0.91
C CYS A 196 2.56 4.80 -2.42
N PRO A 197 3.71 4.48 -3.01
CA PRO A 197 3.80 4.26 -4.46
C PRO A 197 2.90 3.13 -4.99
N GLY A 198 2.52 2.16 -4.15
CA GLY A 198 1.54 1.12 -4.50
C GLY A 198 0.13 1.69 -4.78
N ALA A 199 -0.19 2.86 -4.24
CA ALA A 199 -1.47 3.54 -4.44
C ALA A 199 -1.49 4.48 -5.66
N GLN A 200 -0.41 4.55 -6.47
CA GLN A 200 -0.36 5.42 -7.66
C GLN A 200 -1.49 5.15 -8.66
N PHE A 201 -1.97 3.90 -8.76
CA PHE A 201 -3.08 3.54 -9.63
C PHE A 201 -4.42 4.18 -9.22
N PHE A 202 -4.54 4.70 -7.99
CA PHE A 202 -5.75 5.42 -7.57
C PHE A 202 -5.95 6.69 -8.41
N ILE A 203 -4.87 7.28 -8.92
CA ILE A 203 -4.90 8.44 -9.83
C ILE A 203 -5.52 8.08 -11.18
N LEU A 204 -5.46 6.82 -11.60
CA LEU A 204 -6.09 6.35 -12.85
C LEU A 204 -7.52 5.86 -12.62
N VAL A 205 -7.72 5.05 -11.58
CA VAL A 205 -9.02 4.44 -11.26
C VAL A 205 -10.06 5.51 -10.89
N THR A 206 -9.66 6.55 -10.16
CA THR A 206 -10.60 7.55 -9.64
C THR A 206 -11.23 8.41 -10.74
N PRO A 207 -10.46 9.07 -11.64
CA PRO A 207 -11.01 9.80 -12.77
C PRO A 207 -11.89 8.93 -13.67
N LEU A 208 -11.46 7.70 -13.96
CA LEU A 208 -12.23 6.75 -14.76
C LEU A 208 -13.59 6.45 -14.11
N ALA A 209 -13.58 6.14 -12.81
CA ALA A 209 -14.81 5.90 -12.06
C ALA A 209 -15.73 7.13 -12.04
N ILE A 210 -15.18 8.34 -11.91
CA ILE A 210 -15.96 9.59 -11.96
C ILE A 210 -16.71 9.73 -13.29
N VAL A 211 -16.04 9.49 -14.41
CA VAL A 211 -16.64 9.59 -15.75
C VAL A 211 -17.73 8.53 -15.94
N LEU A 212 -17.45 7.28 -15.57
CA LEU A 212 -18.39 6.16 -15.75
C LEU A 212 -19.63 6.28 -14.87
N LEU A 213 -19.47 6.65 -13.58
CA LEU A 213 -20.58 6.75 -12.64
C LEU A 213 -21.47 7.98 -12.89
N ARG A 214 -20.92 9.02 -13.51
CA ARG A 214 -21.62 10.27 -13.80
C ARG A 214 -21.77 10.50 -15.31
N TRP A 215 -22.01 9.43 -16.06
CA TRP A 215 -22.08 9.47 -17.52
C TRP A 215 -23.18 10.40 -18.06
N ARG A 216 -24.29 10.56 -17.32
CA ARG A 216 -25.39 11.49 -17.68
C ARG A 216 -24.99 12.96 -17.62
N GLU A 217 -23.94 13.31 -16.86
CA GLU A 217 -23.36 14.65 -16.76
C GLU A 217 -21.96 14.69 -17.41
N ARG A 218 -21.78 13.97 -18.54
CA ARG A 218 -20.47 13.67 -19.15
C ARG A 218 -19.51 14.85 -19.23
N ARG A 219 -19.98 16.02 -19.69
CA ARG A 219 -19.13 17.21 -19.83
C ARG A 219 -18.56 17.64 -18.47
N ARG A 220 -19.40 17.74 -17.45
CA ARG A 220 -18.99 18.17 -16.10
C ARG A 220 -18.12 17.11 -15.41
N SER A 221 -18.48 15.84 -15.56
CA SER A 221 -17.72 14.74 -14.96
C SER A 221 -16.33 14.58 -15.59
N VAL A 222 -16.19 14.78 -16.91
CA VAL A 222 -14.89 14.80 -17.59
C VAL A 222 -14.01 15.94 -17.06
N TRP A 223 -14.53 17.16 -16.93
CA TRP A 223 -13.75 18.27 -16.36
C TRP A 223 -13.31 18.02 -14.92
N GLN A 224 -14.19 17.44 -14.09
CA GLN A 224 -13.85 17.07 -12.72
C GLN A 224 -12.81 15.94 -12.66
N ALA A 225 -12.94 14.93 -13.52
CA ALA A 225 -11.98 13.83 -13.64
C ALA A 225 -10.60 14.33 -14.10
N LEU A 226 -10.57 15.21 -15.12
CA LEU A 226 -9.35 15.88 -15.57
C LEU A 226 -8.72 16.72 -14.45
N THR A 227 -9.54 17.46 -13.69
CA THR A 227 -9.05 18.24 -12.54
C THR A 227 -8.36 17.34 -11.52
N VAL A 228 -8.97 16.21 -11.14
CA VAL A 228 -8.35 15.23 -10.22
C VAL A 228 -7.01 14.74 -10.78
N ALA A 229 -6.98 14.31 -12.04
CA ALA A 229 -5.79 13.76 -12.67
C ALA A 229 -4.66 14.80 -12.77
N VAL A 230 -4.96 16.00 -13.28
CA VAL A 230 -3.98 17.07 -13.47
C VAL A 230 -3.40 17.52 -12.14
N ILE A 231 -4.24 17.77 -11.12
CA ILE A 231 -3.73 18.19 -9.81
C ILE A 231 -2.86 17.10 -9.19
N ALA A 232 -3.27 15.82 -9.27
CA ALA A 232 -2.44 14.72 -8.76
C ALA A 232 -1.08 14.64 -9.46
N VAL A 233 -1.04 14.81 -10.79
CA VAL A 233 0.21 14.83 -11.57
C VAL A 233 1.06 16.05 -11.21
N VAL A 234 0.47 17.24 -11.05
CA VAL A 234 1.20 18.46 -10.63
C VAL A 234 1.89 18.27 -9.28
N ILE A 235 1.25 17.57 -8.35
CA ILE A 235 1.86 17.26 -7.03
C ILE A 235 2.99 16.24 -7.15
N LEU A 236 2.87 15.26 -8.05
CA LEU A 236 3.93 14.28 -8.31
C LEU A 236 5.11 14.85 -9.11
N ALA A 237 4.83 15.82 -9.99
CA ALA A 237 5.75 16.29 -11.00
C ALA A 237 7.12 16.74 -10.46
N PRO A 238 7.24 17.50 -9.36
CA PRO A 238 8.56 17.93 -8.86
C PRO A 238 9.49 16.74 -8.56
N TRP A 239 8.95 15.69 -7.95
CA TRP A 239 9.71 14.49 -7.63
C TRP A 239 10.03 13.67 -8.88
N MET A 240 9.05 13.52 -9.78
CA MET A 240 9.25 12.85 -11.08
C MET A 240 10.33 13.54 -11.91
N ILE A 241 10.30 14.88 -11.98
CA ILE A 241 11.28 15.70 -12.70
C ILE A 241 12.65 15.52 -12.08
N ARG A 242 12.77 15.58 -10.75
CA ARG A 242 14.04 15.30 -10.06
C ARG A 242 14.60 13.95 -10.46
N ASN A 243 13.79 12.90 -10.44
CA ASN A 243 14.27 11.56 -10.79
C ASN A 243 14.76 11.51 -12.24
N HIS A 244 14.03 12.16 -13.16
CA HIS A 244 14.45 12.25 -14.55
C HIS A 244 15.78 13.00 -14.72
N LEU A 245 15.95 14.14 -14.04
CA LEU A 245 17.19 14.91 -14.12
C LEU A 245 18.41 14.18 -13.54
N ILE A 246 18.21 13.37 -12.49
CA ILE A 246 19.30 12.63 -11.83
C ILE A 246 19.66 11.35 -12.59
N PHE A 247 18.67 10.59 -13.06
CA PHE A 247 18.88 9.28 -13.66
C PHE A 247 18.84 9.28 -15.19
N ASN A 248 18.44 10.39 -15.81
CA ASN A 248 18.14 10.49 -17.24
C ASN A 248 17.14 9.42 -17.73
N GLU A 249 16.25 8.98 -16.83
CA GLU A 249 15.30 7.88 -17.03
C GLU A 249 13.98 8.20 -16.33
N PHE A 250 12.90 7.57 -16.75
CA PHE A 250 11.58 7.83 -16.16
C PHE A 250 11.30 6.92 -14.96
N ALA A 251 11.40 7.47 -13.75
CA ALA A 251 11.02 6.81 -12.49
C ALA A 251 9.99 7.67 -11.73
N PRO A 252 8.68 7.36 -11.82
CA PRO A 252 7.62 8.25 -11.31
C PRO A 252 7.73 8.58 -9.82
N VAL A 253 7.95 7.55 -9.00
CA VAL A 253 8.08 7.76 -7.55
C VAL A 253 9.27 7.03 -6.99
N ARG A 254 9.41 5.73 -7.23
CA ARG A 254 10.55 4.98 -6.73
C ARG A 254 10.97 3.86 -7.64
N THR A 255 12.21 3.43 -7.47
CA THR A 255 12.77 2.19 -8.02
C THR A 255 12.53 1.01 -7.06
N GLY A 256 12.93 -0.17 -7.52
CA GLY A 256 12.89 -1.43 -6.77
C GLY A 256 11.77 -2.36 -7.23
N SER A 257 10.88 -1.93 -8.12
CA SER A 257 9.80 -2.79 -8.62
C SER A 257 10.33 -3.93 -9.48
N GLY A 258 11.34 -3.68 -10.31
CA GLY A 258 11.99 -4.70 -11.11
C GLY A 258 12.81 -5.64 -10.25
N GLN A 259 13.52 -5.11 -9.25
CA GLN A 259 14.23 -5.89 -8.25
C GLN A 259 13.30 -6.93 -7.60
N ILE A 260 12.17 -6.46 -7.08
CA ILE A 260 11.23 -7.33 -6.36
C ILE A 260 10.57 -8.30 -7.33
N ALA A 261 10.24 -7.88 -8.54
CA ALA A 261 9.66 -8.75 -9.56
C ALA A 261 10.58 -9.89 -9.96
N PHE A 262 11.87 -9.60 -10.15
CA PHE A 262 12.85 -10.63 -10.47
C PHE A 262 12.99 -11.63 -9.33
N VAL A 263 13.12 -11.15 -8.08
CA VAL A 263 13.19 -12.03 -6.92
C VAL A 263 11.92 -12.88 -6.82
N GLY A 264 10.75 -12.27 -6.95
CA GLY A 264 9.47 -12.94 -6.74
C GLY A 264 9.01 -13.84 -7.88
N VAL A 265 9.58 -13.70 -9.08
CA VAL A 265 9.21 -14.49 -10.25
C VAL A 265 10.39 -15.34 -10.69
N VAL A 266 11.46 -14.73 -11.22
CA VAL A 266 12.59 -15.44 -11.83
C VAL A 266 13.37 -16.23 -10.78
N ALA A 267 13.78 -15.59 -9.68
CA ALA A 267 14.59 -16.25 -8.67
C ALA A 267 13.82 -17.36 -7.94
N VAL A 268 12.56 -17.14 -7.56
CA VAL A 268 11.71 -18.20 -6.98
C VAL A 268 11.49 -19.33 -7.98
N SER A 269 11.27 -19.04 -9.27
CA SER A 269 11.11 -20.10 -10.27
C SER A 269 12.37 -20.95 -10.39
N GLY A 270 13.56 -20.34 -10.32
CA GLY A 270 14.83 -21.08 -10.29
C GLY A 270 15.02 -21.98 -9.08
N THR A 271 14.30 -21.76 -7.99
CA THR A 271 14.28 -22.71 -6.85
C THR A 271 13.39 -23.91 -7.15
N VAL A 272 12.39 -23.75 -8.01
CA VAL A 272 11.49 -24.84 -8.41
C VAL A 272 12.12 -25.69 -9.49
N ASP A 273 12.64 -25.03 -10.51
CA ASP A 273 13.30 -25.64 -11.65
C ASP A 273 14.49 -24.76 -12.06
N PRO A 274 15.71 -25.15 -11.67
CA PRO A 274 16.93 -24.39 -11.96
C PRO A 274 17.20 -24.21 -13.46
N ASP A 275 16.71 -25.11 -14.31
CA ASP A 275 16.99 -25.11 -15.76
C ASP A 275 16.19 -24.04 -16.50
N LEU A 276 15.12 -23.51 -15.89
CA LEU A 276 14.35 -22.39 -16.44
C LEU A 276 15.10 -21.05 -16.35
N VAL A 277 16.14 -20.98 -15.51
CA VAL A 277 16.91 -19.75 -15.35
C VAL A 277 18.12 -19.78 -16.27
N ARG A 278 18.26 -18.74 -17.08
CA ARG A 278 19.30 -18.62 -18.14
C ARG A 278 20.74 -18.58 -17.62
N SER A 279 20.92 -18.29 -16.33
CA SER A 279 22.24 -18.19 -15.72
C SER A 279 22.82 -19.56 -15.38
N VAL A 280 24.14 -19.67 -15.48
CA VAL A 280 24.89 -20.81 -14.91
C VAL A 280 24.82 -20.80 -13.38
N VAL A 281 24.74 -19.60 -12.77
CA VAL A 281 24.51 -19.48 -11.33
C VAL A 281 23.08 -19.89 -11.02
N LYS A 282 22.87 -20.67 -9.97
CA LYS A 282 21.55 -21.13 -9.53
C LYS A 282 21.23 -20.64 -8.11
N PRO A 283 19.93 -20.53 -7.73
CA PRO A 283 19.54 -20.24 -6.36
C PRO A 283 20.13 -21.26 -5.37
N SER A 284 20.47 -20.81 -4.16
CA SER A 284 21.16 -21.64 -3.17
C SER A 284 20.26 -22.67 -2.44
N TRP A 285 18.99 -22.78 -2.85
CA TRP A 285 18.02 -23.71 -2.29
C TRP A 285 16.99 -24.06 -3.36
N SER A 286 16.41 -25.26 -3.24
CA SER A 286 15.45 -25.81 -4.19
C SER A 286 14.20 -26.34 -3.51
N GLU A 287 13.06 -26.30 -4.19
CA GLU A 287 11.78 -26.79 -3.70
C GLU A 287 10.88 -27.21 -4.87
N LYS A 288 10.37 -28.44 -4.89
CA LYS A 288 9.64 -28.97 -6.05
C LYS A 288 8.27 -28.31 -6.25
N ASN A 289 7.66 -27.82 -5.18
CA ASN A 289 6.32 -27.26 -5.23
C ASN A 289 6.38 -25.71 -5.27
N PRO A 290 5.84 -25.05 -6.31
CA PRO A 290 5.77 -23.59 -6.41
C PRO A 290 5.15 -22.92 -5.17
N ARG A 291 4.14 -23.54 -4.57
CA ARG A 291 3.47 -23.05 -3.36
C ARG A 291 4.40 -23.05 -2.14
N SER A 292 5.14 -24.13 -1.96
CA SER A 292 6.15 -24.25 -0.88
C SER A 292 7.32 -23.28 -1.12
N ALA A 293 7.76 -23.14 -2.38
CA ALA A 293 8.83 -22.21 -2.75
C ALA A 293 8.47 -20.76 -2.41
N VAL A 294 7.26 -20.32 -2.76
CA VAL A 294 6.77 -18.97 -2.40
C VAL A 294 6.70 -18.79 -0.88
N LYS A 295 6.24 -19.80 -0.14
CA LYS A 295 6.19 -19.75 1.33
C LYS A 295 7.60 -19.60 1.93
N LEU A 296 8.55 -20.43 1.51
CA LEU A 296 9.95 -20.34 1.96
C LEU A 296 10.57 -19.00 1.59
N ALA A 297 10.25 -18.44 0.42
CA ALA A 297 10.74 -17.12 0.01
C ALA A 297 10.27 -15.95 0.91
N THR A 298 9.28 -16.17 1.79
CA THR A 298 8.87 -15.18 2.80
C THR A 298 9.81 -15.14 4.00
N GLU A 299 10.57 -16.21 4.23
CA GLU A 299 11.52 -16.31 5.33
C GLU A 299 12.73 -15.42 5.06
N LYS A 300 13.17 -14.68 6.08
CA LYS A 300 14.20 -13.65 5.94
C LYS A 300 15.50 -14.19 5.33
N GLU A 301 15.94 -15.39 5.72
CA GLU A 301 17.18 -16.00 5.25
C GLU A 301 17.05 -16.46 3.80
N LYS A 302 15.99 -17.20 3.47
CA LYS A 302 15.71 -17.66 2.10
C LYS A 302 15.55 -16.49 1.13
N ARG A 303 14.87 -15.41 1.55
CA ARG A 303 14.74 -14.18 0.77
C ARG A 303 16.09 -13.53 0.50
N ARG A 304 16.93 -13.38 1.53
CA ARG A 304 18.29 -12.82 1.37
C ARG A 304 19.15 -13.67 0.44
N ALA A 305 18.98 -14.99 0.45
CA ALA A 305 19.65 -15.87 -0.50
C ALA A 305 19.19 -15.60 -1.95
N LEU A 306 17.91 -15.33 -2.18
CA LEU A 306 17.41 -14.95 -3.52
C LEU A 306 17.89 -13.56 -3.95
N GLU A 307 17.98 -12.59 -3.03
CA GLU A 307 18.55 -11.26 -3.30
C GLU A 307 20.04 -11.36 -3.64
N LYS A 308 20.79 -12.23 -2.96
CA LYS A 308 22.19 -12.53 -3.31
C LYS A 308 22.30 -13.19 -4.68
N PHE A 309 21.45 -14.17 -4.96
CA PHE A 309 21.37 -14.84 -6.25
C PHE A 309 21.09 -13.83 -7.38
N GLN A 310 20.15 -12.91 -7.18
CA GLN A 310 19.84 -11.85 -8.14
C GLN A 310 21.08 -11.02 -8.53
N MET A 311 21.93 -10.67 -7.56
CA MET A 311 23.15 -9.91 -7.82
C MET A 311 24.21 -10.73 -8.55
N GLN A 312 24.28 -12.04 -8.31
CA GLN A 312 25.16 -12.94 -9.06
C GLN A 312 24.65 -13.15 -10.50
N TYR A 313 23.33 -13.32 -10.67
CA TYR A 313 22.66 -13.47 -11.96
C TYR A 313 22.95 -12.29 -12.89
N ILE A 314 22.74 -11.05 -12.40
CA ILE A 314 23.02 -9.88 -13.23
C ILE A 314 24.52 -9.72 -13.52
N GLY A 315 25.41 -10.19 -12.65
CA GLY A 315 26.85 -10.19 -12.92
C GLY A 315 27.26 -11.12 -14.06
N GLU A 316 26.48 -12.15 -14.37
CA GLU A 316 26.80 -13.17 -15.38
C GLU A 316 25.97 -13.03 -16.66
N VAL A 317 24.65 -12.78 -16.58
CA VAL A 317 23.77 -12.56 -17.75
C VAL A 317 23.62 -11.07 -18.11
N GLY A 318 24.07 -10.18 -17.24
CA GLY A 318 23.91 -8.74 -17.43
C GLY A 318 24.61 -8.23 -18.69
N PRO A 319 24.19 -7.06 -19.20
CA PRO A 319 24.83 -6.47 -20.36
C PRO A 319 26.25 -6.00 -20.02
N ASP A 320 27.15 -5.93 -21.01
CA ASP A 320 28.55 -5.46 -20.84
C ASP A 320 28.64 -4.10 -20.13
N ARG A 321 27.63 -3.24 -20.36
CA ARG A 321 27.53 -1.91 -19.75
C ARG A 321 27.03 -1.91 -18.30
N LEU A 322 26.88 -3.06 -17.63
CA LEU A 322 26.31 -3.17 -16.29
C LEU A 322 26.91 -2.18 -15.29
N ASN A 323 28.24 -2.05 -15.29
CA ASN A 323 28.96 -1.15 -14.38
C ASN A 323 28.63 0.34 -14.58
N SER A 324 28.21 0.72 -15.79
CA SER A 324 27.77 2.09 -16.12
C SER A 324 26.29 2.35 -15.84
N MET A 325 25.49 1.30 -15.61
CA MET A 325 24.05 1.44 -15.41
C MET A 325 23.73 2.08 -14.06
N ASN A 326 22.86 3.09 -14.08
CA ASN A 326 22.31 3.70 -12.88
C ASN A 326 21.22 2.83 -12.22
N GLU A 327 20.71 3.28 -11.07
CA GLU A 327 19.72 2.55 -10.27
C GLU A 327 18.43 2.25 -11.06
N VAL A 328 17.91 3.24 -11.79
CA VAL A 328 16.68 3.11 -12.59
C VAL A 328 16.88 2.12 -13.74
N GLN A 329 18.04 2.19 -14.40
CA GLN A 329 18.38 1.29 -15.51
C GLN A 329 18.51 -0.17 -15.05
N ARG A 330 19.14 -0.40 -13.89
CA ARG A 330 19.26 -1.73 -13.29
C ARG A 330 17.88 -2.28 -12.89
N ASP A 331 17.04 -1.46 -12.27
CA ASP A 331 15.67 -1.87 -11.92
C ASP A 331 14.85 -2.20 -13.18
N ALA A 332 14.93 -1.36 -14.22
CA ALA A 332 14.25 -1.59 -15.49
C ALA A 332 14.73 -2.87 -16.20
N TRP A 333 16.01 -3.19 -16.12
CA TRP A 333 16.55 -4.44 -16.65
C TRP A 333 15.97 -5.67 -15.94
N PHE A 334 15.92 -5.66 -14.60
CA PHE A 334 15.29 -6.74 -13.84
C PHE A 334 13.80 -6.90 -14.14
N MET A 335 13.09 -5.78 -14.34
CA MET A 335 11.70 -5.81 -14.80
C MET A 335 11.58 -6.45 -16.19
N LYS A 336 12.46 -6.10 -17.13
CA LYS A 336 12.49 -6.68 -18.47
C LYS A 336 12.72 -8.19 -18.44
N GLU A 337 13.69 -8.65 -17.65
CA GLU A 337 13.96 -10.08 -17.45
C GLU A 337 12.73 -10.80 -16.89
N THR A 338 12.05 -10.19 -15.92
CA THR A 338 10.82 -10.75 -15.34
C THR A 338 9.71 -10.82 -16.39
N VAL A 339 9.50 -9.78 -17.18
CA VAL A 339 8.49 -9.79 -18.25
C VAL A 339 8.80 -10.84 -19.32
N SER A 340 10.07 -11.04 -19.68
CA SER A 340 10.47 -12.13 -20.61
C SER A 340 10.12 -13.49 -20.02
N PHE A 341 10.49 -13.72 -18.76
CA PHE A 341 10.20 -14.96 -18.06
C PHE A 341 8.71 -15.25 -17.95
N LEU A 342 7.89 -14.24 -17.61
CA LEU A 342 6.43 -14.38 -17.55
C LEU A 342 5.82 -14.82 -18.90
N LYS A 343 6.40 -14.36 -20.02
CA LYS A 343 5.95 -14.72 -21.38
C LYS A 343 6.40 -16.13 -21.77
N GLU A 344 7.61 -16.54 -21.37
CA GLU A 344 8.18 -17.86 -21.66
C GLU A 344 7.56 -18.97 -20.79
N HIS A 345 7.22 -18.66 -19.54
CA HIS A 345 6.72 -19.63 -18.56
C HIS A 345 5.40 -19.18 -17.91
N PRO A 346 4.32 -18.98 -18.69
CA PRO A 346 3.07 -18.41 -18.18
C PRO A 346 2.41 -19.32 -17.13
N PHE A 347 2.46 -20.64 -17.30
CA PHE A 347 1.81 -21.59 -16.39
C PHE A 347 2.44 -21.59 -14.98
N LEU A 348 3.78 -21.73 -14.91
CA LEU A 348 4.50 -21.66 -13.64
C LEU A 348 4.28 -20.29 -12.96
N SER A 349 4.33 -19.22 -13.75
CA SER A 349 4.09 -17.86 -13.26
C SER A 349 2.69 -17.70 -12.64
N MET A 350 1.67 -18.29 -13.25
CA MET A 350 0.30 -18.32 -12.68
C MET A 350 0.24 -19.13 -11.38
N GLN A 351 0.93 -20.27 -11.29
CA GLN A 351 1.01 -21.05 -10.05
C GLN A 351 1.68 -20.27 -8.91
N LEU A 352 2.76 -19.55 -9.21
CA LEU A 352 3.42 -18.67 -8.24
C LEU A 352 2.52 -17.51 -7.82
N ALA A 353 1.78 -16.90 -8.75
CA ALA A 353 0.83 -15.84 -8.44
C ALA A 353 -0.31 -16.35 -7.51
N ALA A 354 -0.85 -17.54 -7.78
CA ALA A 354 -1.86 -18.16 -6.91
C ALA A 354 -1.31 -18.44 -5.50
N ALA A 355 -0.08 -18.96 -5.40
CA ALA A 355 0.58 -19.17 -4.12
C ALA A 355 0.83 -17.86 -3.35
N LYS A 356 1.23 -16.79 -4.06
CA LYS A 356 1.41 -15.45 -3.49
C LYS A 356 0.10 -14.87 -2.95
N ILE A 357 -1.02 -15.04 -3.66
CA ILE A 357 -2.35 -14.65 -3.17
C ILE A 357 -2.65 -15.38 -1.86
N GLU A 358 -2.37 -16.67 -1.78
CA GLU A 358 -2.59 -17.40 -0.53
C GLU A 358 -1.75 -16.86 0.63
N VAL A 359 -0.45 -16.64 0.41
CA VAL A 359 0.43 -16.04 1.43
C VAL A 359 -0.09 -14.65 1.83
N PHE A 360 -0.52 -13.83 0.86
CA PHE A 360 -1.10 -12.52 1.11
C PHE A 360 -2.36 -12.60 2.00
N VAL A 361 -3.27 -13.52 1.70
CA VAL A 361 -4.54 -13.69 2.44
C VAL A 361 -4.30 -14.23 3.85
N ARG A 362 -3.33 -15.13 4.03
CA ARG A 362 -2.98 -15.73 5.33
C ARG A 362 -2.09 -14.83 6.21
N ALA A 363 -1.67 -13.67 5.71
CA ALA A 363 -0.77 -12.77 6.42
C ALA A 363 -1.38 -12.07 7.67
N MET A 364 -2.68 -12.23 7.97
CA MET A 364 -3.32 -11.81 9.25
C MET A 364 -3.73 -13.03 10.09
N ASP A 365 -2.94 -14.09 10.06
CA ASP A 365 -3.29 -15.40 10.58
C ASP A 365 -4.60 -15.94 9.95
N GLY A 366 -5.24 -16.93 10.58
CA GLY A 366 -6.52 -17.49 10.11
C GLY A 366 -7.65 -16.45 10.00
N ARG A 367 -7.55 -15.31 10.68
CA ARG A 367 -8.53 -14.22 10.66
C ARG A 367 -8.49 -13.43 9.35
N GLY A 368 -7.33 -13.34 8.71
CA GLY A 368 -7.14 -12.64 7.43
C GLY A 368 -7.92 -13.24 6.28
N VAL A 369 -8.07 -14.57 6.29
CA VAL A 369 -8.87 -15.31 5.31
C VAL A 369 -10.31 -14.82 5.33
N LEU A 370 -10.90 -14.67 6.52
CA LEU A 370 -12.28 -14.20 6.67
C LEU A 370 -12.41 -12.74 6.23
N VAL A 371 -11.52 -11.85 6.70
CA VAL A 371 -11.54 -10.44 6.30
C VAL A 371 -11.47 -10.33 4.78
N PHE A 372 -10.53 -11.01 4.14
CA PHE A 372 -10.36 -10.97 2.70
C PHE A 372 -11.57 -11.56 1.95
N ALA A 373 -12.08 -12.71 2.36
CA ALA A 373 -13.26 -13.33 1.74
C ALA A 373 -14.49 -12.40 1.79
N PHE A 374 -14.76 -11.80 2.95
CA PHE A 374 -15.83 -10.82 3.09
C PHE A 374 -15.53 -9.52 2.33
N ALA A 375 -14.27 -9.11 2.17
CA ALA A 375 -13.93 -7.93 1.36
C ALA A 375 -14.20 -8.17 -0.13
N VAL A 376 -13.89 -9.37 -0.66
CA VAL A 376 -14.24 -9.76 -2.03
C VAL A 376 -15.76 -9.77 -2.20
N LEU A 377 -16.49 -10.38 -1.26
CA LEU A 377 -17.95 -10.37 -1.27
C LEU A 377 -18.52 -8.95 -1.18
N GLY A 378 -17.93 -8.08 -0.35
CA GLY A 378 -18.32 -6.68 -0.20
C GLY A 378 -18.12 -5.89 -1.48
N GLY A 379 -17.00 -6.12 -2.17
CA GLY A 379 -16.76 -5.60 -3.52
C GLY A 379 -17.84 -6.04 -4.50
N ALA A 380 -18.16 -7.34 -4.55
CA ALA A 380 -19.22 -7.86 -5.43
C ALA A 380 -20.62 -7.29 -5.11
N LEU A 381 -20.96 -7.13 -3.82
CA LEU A 381 -22.23 -6.56 -3.37
C LEU A 381 -22.30 -5.03 -3.56
N SER A 382 -21.18 -4.37 -3.87
CA SER A 382 -21.10 -2.91 -4.00
C SER A 382 -21.48 -2.36 -5.37
N ILE A 383 -21.91 -3.20 -6.33
CA ILE A 383 -22.26 -2.80 -7.72
C ILE A 383 -23.23 -1.59 -7.77
N ARG A 384 -24.09 -1.44 -6.76
CA ARG A 384 -25.04 -0.30 -6.65
C ARG A 384 -24.64 0.75 -5.61
N HIS A 385 -23.46 0.63 -5.00
CA HIS A 385 -22.94 1.50 -3.96
C HIS A 385 -21.58 2.08 -4.37
N ALA A 386 -21.64 3.11 -5.22
CA ALA A 386 -20.49 3.71 -5.89
C ALA A 386 -19.27 3.97 -4.99
N PRO A 387 -19.38 4.54 -3.77
CA PRO A 387 -18.21 4.75 -2.93
C PRO A 387 -17.45 3.46 -2.59
N VAL A 388 -18.17 2.40 -2.20
CA VAL A 388 -17.55 1.13 -1.80
C VAL A 388 -16.99 0.41 -3.02
N MET A 389 -17.65 0.53 -4.16
CA MET A 389 -17.16 -0.02 -5.42
C MET A 389 -15.82 0.61 -5.83
N ILE A 390 -15.68 1.94 -5.76
CA ILE A 390 -14.41 2.61 -6.06
C ILE A 390 -13.31 2.17 -5.07
N LEU A 391 -13.62 2.11 -3.78
CA LEU A 391 -12.67 1.64 -2.77
C LEU A 391 -12.26 0.17 -2.99
N ALA A 392 -13.18 -0.68 -3.43
CA ALA A 392 -12.85 -2.05 -3.82
C ALA A 392 -11.93 -2.11 -5.04
N PHE A 393 -12.14 -1.25 -6.05
CA PHE A 393 -11.22 -1.12 -7.18
C PHE A 393 -9.85 -0.56 -6.78
N TRP A 394 -9.79 0.40 -5.85
CA TRP A 394 -8.53 0.86 -5.26
C TRP A 394 -7.79 -0.30 -4.61
N VAL A 395 -8.44 -1.06 -3.73
CA VAL A 395 -7.84 -2.23 -3.09
C VAL A 395 -7.38 -3.26 -4.13
N ALA A 396 -8.19 -3.57 -5.14
CA ALA A 396 -7.84 -4.53 -6.18
C ALA A 396 -6.60 -4.09 -6.99
N THR A 397 -6.57 -2.83 -7.44
CA THR A 397 -5.44 -2.29 -8.22
C THR A 397 -4.18 -2.09 -7.39
N TYR A 398 -4.33 -1.83 -6.08
CA TYR A 398 -3.21 -1.83 -5.14
C TYR A 398 -2.62 -3.24 -5.01
N ILE A 399 -3.45 -4.27 -4.78
CA ILE A 399 -3.02 -5.65 -4.52
C ILE A 399 -2.44 -6.32 -5.77
N ALA A 400 -3.01 -6.06 -6.95
CA ALA A 400 -2.64 -6.73 -8.20
C ALA A 400 -1.13 -6.81 -8.49
N PRO A 401 -0.35 -5.70 -8.45
CA PRO A 401 1.10 -5.80 -8.64
C PRO A 401 1.75 -6.62 -7.53
N PHE A 402 1.35 -6.46 -6.26
CA PHE A 402 1.94 -7.22 -5.16
C PHE A 402 1.78 -8.73 -5.35
N THR A 403 0.58 -9.21 -5.69
CA THR A 403 0.32 -10.65 -5.81
C THR A 403 0.94 -11.27 -7.06
N LEU A 404 1.20 -10.48 -8.11
CA LEU A 404 1.88 -10.97 -9.31
C LEU A 404 3.40 -11.07 -9.11
N ILE A 405 4.02 -10.04 -8.51
CA ILE A 405 5.48 -9.91 -8.54
C ILE A 405 6.19 -9.96 -7.17
N ILE A 406 5.48 -9.85 -6.05
CA ILE A 406 6.09 -9.75 -4.70
C ILE A 406 5.85 -11.05 -3.90
N CYS A 407 6.84 -11.50 -3.13
CA CYS A 407 6.72 -12.70 -2.28
C CYS A 407 6.57 -12.39 -0.78
N TYR A 408 6.68 -11.13 -0.35
CA TYR A 408 6.63 -10.75 1.06
C TYR A 408 5.72 -9.55 1.28
N PHE A 409 4.67 -9.70 2.10
CA PHE A 409 3.51 -8.81 2.05
C PHE A 409 3.27 -7.96 3.30
N ASN A 410 3.77 -8.33 4.48
CA ASN A 410 3.32 -7.72 5.73
C ASN A 410 3.43 -6.19 5.73
N ARG A 411 4.57 -5.64 5.27
CA ARG A 411 4.77 -4.18 5.18
C ARG A 411 3.96 -3.50 4.08
N TYR A 412 3.70 -4.21 2.97
CA TYR A 412 3.03 -3.66 1.79
C TYR A 412 1.51 -3.76 1.86
N ARG A 413 0.98 -4.70 2.64
CA ARG A 413 -0.45 -4.94 2.82
C ARG A 413 -1.07 -4.02 3.86
N ALA A 414 -0.36 -3.76 4.96
CA ALA A 414 -0.85 -2.96 6.08
C ALA A 414 -1.51 -1.61 5.68
N PRO A 415 -1.01 -0.83 4.70
CA PRO A 415 -1.63 0.45 4.30
C PRO A 415 -3.09 0.36 3.84
N ILE A 416 -3.52 -0.79 3.29
CA ILE A 416 -4.87 -1.00 2.76
C ILE A 416 -5.76 -1.85 3.69
N GLU A 417 -5.23 -2.38 4.79
CA GLU A 417 -6.02 -3.17 5.75
C GLU A 417 -7.27 -2.45 6.24
N PRO A 418 -7.24 -1.14 6.56
CA PRO A 418 -8.44 -0.41 6.93
C PRO A 418 -9.55 -0.45 5.88
N LEU A 419 -9.18 -0.33 4.60
CA LEU A 419 -10.15 -0.40 3.51
C LEU A 419 -10.69 -1.82 3.35
N LEU A 420 -9.83 -2.85 3.44
CA LEU A 420 -10.26 -4.25 3.42
C LEU A 420 -11.33 -4.50 4.50
N VAL A 421 -11.04 -4.14 5.76
CA VAL A 421 -11.97 -4.34 6.89
C VAL A 421 -13.30 -3.61 6.69
N ILE A 422 -13.28 -2.37 6.20
CA ILE A 422 -14.51 -1.61 5.94
C ILE A 422 -15.34 -2.25 4.83
N ILE A 423 -14.70 -2.72 3.75
CA ILE A 423 -15.39 -3.42 2.66
C ILE A 423 -15.95 -4.77 3.16
N SER A 424 -15.23 -5.49 4.03
CA SER A 424 -15.74 -6.71 4.67
C SER A 424 -17.00 -6.42 5.49
N LEU A 425 -16.98 -5.37 6.30
CA LEU A 425 -18.14 -4.97 7.11
C LEU A 425 -19.31 -4.46 6.26
N PHE A 426 -19.03 -3.87 5.09
CA PHE A 426 -20.08 -3.56 4.11
C PHE A 426 -20.82 -4.81 3.66
N ALA A 427 -20.11 -5.92 3.40
CA ALA A 427 -20.74 -7.19 3.03
C ALA A 427 -21.70 -7.68 4.13
N VAL A 428 -21.21 -7.71 5.38
CA VAL A 428 -22.00 -8.12 6.55
C VAL A 428 -23.24 -7.23 6.71
N HIS A 429 -23.06 -5.91 6.62
CA HIS A 429 -24.15 -4.95 6.71
C HIS A 429 -25.20 -5.18 5.61
N ARG A 430 -24.74 -5.39 4.37
CA ARG A 430 -25.62 -5.58 3.22
C ARG A 430 -26.42 -6.87 3.32
N LEU A 431 -25.79 -7.97 3.68
CA LEU A 431 -26.46 -9.25 3.90
C LEU A 431 -27.51 -9.16 5.01
N ALA A 432 -27.20 -8.49 6.12
CA ALA A 432 -28.15 -8.29 7.22
C ALA A 432 -29.37 -7.42 6.81
N THR A 433 -29.18 -6.42 5.95
CA THR A 433 -30.32 -5.67 5.39
C THR A 433 -31.16 -6.51 4.42
N LEU A 434 -30.52 -7.34 3.58
CA LEU A 434 -31.24 -8.21 2.67
C LEU A 434 -32.05 -9.25 3.44
N SER A 435 -31.47 -9.91 4.44
CA SER A 435 -32.18 -10.93 5.23
C SER A 435 -33.40 -10.37 5.96
N ARG A 436 -33.31 -9.16 6.52
CA ARG A 436 -34.46 -8.49 7.15
C ARG A 436 -35.58 -8.22 6.15
N ASN A 437 -35.25 -7.73 4.96
CA ASN A 437 -36.25 -7.47 3.92
C ASN A 437 -36.93 -8.75 3.42
N TRP A 438 -36.23 -9.89 3.45
CA TRP A 438 -36.80 -11.20 3.12
C TRP A 438 -37.69 -11.79 4.22
N MET A 439 -37.39 -11.52 5.49
CA MET A 439 -38.21 -11.98 6.63
C MET A 439 -39.44 -11.09 6.88
N GLN A 440 -39.43 -9.86 6.39
CA GLN A 440 -40.57 -8.94 6.41
C GLN A 440 -40.93 -8.51 4.98
N PRO A 441 -41.41 -9.42 4.12
CA PRO A 441 -42.01 -9.00 2.86
C PRO A 441 -43.18 -8.10 3.22
N GLN A 442 -43.19 -6.87 2.70
CA GLN A 442 -44.25 -5.90 2.95
C GLN A 442 -45.61 -6.59 2.79
N SER A 443 -46.43 -6.55 3.83
CA SER A 443 -47.84 -6.90 3.78
C SER A 443 -48.58 -5.82 2.98
N GLU A 444 -48.26 -5.68 1.70
CA GLU A 444 -49.05 -4.94 0.71
C GLU A 444 -50.02 -5.92 0.05
N PHE A 445 -50.93 -6.44 0.86
CA PHE A 445 -52.20 -7.02 0.41
C PHE A 445 -53.21 -6.76 1.52
N SER A 446 -53.59 -5.50 1.68
CA SER A 446 -54.79 -5.13 2.43
C SER A 446 -55.67 -4.24 1.56
N ALA A 447 -56.77 -4.86 1.11
CA ALA A 447 -58.08 -4.28 0.84
C ALA A 447 -58.22 -3.28 -0.33
N ASP A 448 -58.50 -3.83 -1.51
CA ASP A 448 -59.59 -3.31 -2.36
C ASP A 448 -60.39 -4.53 -2.86
N LYS A 449 -61.49 -4.83 -2.15
CA LYS A 449 -62.66 -5.57 -2.63
C LYS A 449 -63.89 -5.07 -1.89
#